data_AF-A0A424LJZ3-F1
#
_entry.id   AF-A0A424LJZ3-F1
#
_cell.length_a   1.000
_cell.length_b   1.000
_cell.length_c   1.000
_cell.angle_alpha   90.00
_cell.angle_beta   90.00
_cell.angle_gamma   90.00
#
_symmetry.space_group_name_H-M   'P 1'
#
loop_
_entity.id
_entity.type
_entity.pdbx_description
1 polymer ?
#
loop_
_entity_poly.entity_id
_entity_poly.type
_entity_poly.pdbx_seq_one_letter_code
_entity_poly.pdbx_strand_id
1 'polypeptide(L)'
;MKRTHENNYAIYLMADDLIHIIYKKVPYIDLKAAQVIVKDRMQLQEGREMPVLCDIREVRNINKAARDYFALEGSLWVQKLAFLIDPPVTDMISSIYLDTHAQKVPTRSFTKKKEALAYLGIDETGDD
;
A
#
# COMPACT_ATOMS: atom_id res chain seq x y z
N MET A 1 -14.99 -13.09 3.26
CA MET A 1 -14.80 -12.91 4.72
C MET A 1 -14.00 -11.64 4.98
N LYS A 2 -14.59 -10.67 5.68
CA LYS A 2 -13.89 -9.43 6.04
C LYS A 2 -12.95 -9.68 7.23
N ARG A 3 -11.69 -9.26 7.12
CA ARG A 3 -10.70 -9.33 8.22
C ARG A 3 -10.07 -7.96 8.44
N THR A 4 -9.77 -7.64 9.69
CA THR A 4 -9.11 -6.39 10.05
C THR A 4 -7.90 -6.68 10.94
N HIS A 5 -6.88 -5.85 10.79
CA HIS A 5 -5.70 -5.83 11.67
C HIS A 5 -5.23 -4.40 11.84
N GLU A 6 -4.55 -4.11 12.95
CA GLU A 6 -4.05 -2.78 13.24
C GLU A 6 -2.73 -2.87 13.99
N ASN A 7 -1.78 -2.02 13.61
CA ASN A 7 -0.52 -1.83 14.34
C ASN A 7 -0.23 -0.34 14.51
N ASN A 8 0.95 0.03 15.01
CA ASN A 8 1.33 1.43 15.25
C ASN A 8 1.43 2.29 13.97
N TYR A 9 1.55 1.65 12.81
CA TYR A 9 1.82 2.31 11.52
C TYR A 9 0.64 2.30 10.56
N ALA A 10 -0.22 1.27 10.61
CA ALA A 10 -1.31 1.12 9.65
C ALA A 10 -2.49 0.31 10.19
N ILE A 11 -3.64 0.53 9.56
CA ILE A 11 -4.85 -0.29 9.66
C ILE A 11 -4.97 -1.08 8.35
N TYR A 12 -5.31 -2.36 8.45
CA TYR A 12 -5.45 -3.26 7.32
C TYR A 12 -6.89 -3.74 7.28
N LEU A 13 -7.53 -3.57 6.13
CA LEU A 13 -8.88 -4.01 5.86
C LEU A 13 -8.81 -4.97 4.68
N MET A 14 -9.09 -6.24 4.92
CA MET A 14 -9.18 -7.25 3.87
C MET A 14 -10.64 -7.57 3.60
N ALA A 15 -11.06 -7.39 2.35
CA ALA A 15 -12.29 -7.93 1.79
C ALA A 15 -11.91 -8.90 0.66
N ASP A 16 -12.84 -9.75 0.23
CA ASP A 16 -12.56 -10.97 -0.54
C ASP A 16 -11.57 -10.80 -1.71
N ASP A 17 -11.57 -9.65 -2.39
CA ASP A 17 -10.69 -9.38 -3.53
C ASP A 17 -9.74 -8.17 -3.35
N LEU A 18 -9.66 -7.59 -2.14
CA LEU A 18 -8.86 -6.37 -1.90
C LEU A 18 -8.26 -6.32 -0.51
N ILE A 19 -7.00 -5.87 -0.43
CA ILE A 19 -6.41 -5.37 0.80
C ILE A 19 -6.32 -3.86 0.72
N HIS A 20 -6.97 -3.18 1.68
CA HIS A 20 -6.83 -1.75 1.86
C HIS A 20 -5.99 -1.48 3.11
N ILE A 21 -4.81 -0.90 2.92
CA ILE A 21 -3.88 -0.52 3.96
C ILE A 21 -3.97 0.99 4.14
N ILE A 22 -4.41 1.43 5.32
CA ILE A 22 -4.52 2.84 5.68
C ILE A 22 -3.36 3.16 6.60
N TYR A 23 -2.38 3.91 6.11
CA TYR A 23 -1.24 4.32 6.92
C TYR A 23 -1.69 5.42 7.88
N LYS A 24 -1.34 5.24 9.16
CA LYS A 24 -1.58 6.23 10.20
C LYS A 24 -0.66 7.43 10.00
N LYS A 25 -0.94 8.50 10.74
CA LYS A 25 -0.05 9.67 10.82
C LYS A 25 1.28 9.28 11.44
N VAL A 26 2.25 8.96 10.59
CA VAL A 26 3.60 8.56 10.97
C VAL A 26 4.61 9.56 10.41
N PRO A 27 5.48 10.14 11.26
CA PRO A 27 6.44 11.13 10.81
C PRO A 27 7.54 10.51 9.95
N TYR A 28 7.85 9.23 10.16
CA TYR A 28 8.95 8.53 9.52
C TYR A 28 8.73 7.02 9.50
N ILE A 29 8.92 6.39 8.33
CA ILE A 29 8.96 4.93 8.16
C ILE A 29 10.40 4.52 7.86
N ASP A 30 10.98 3.75 8.78
CA ASP A 30 12.28 3.11 8.62
C ASP A 30 12.13 1.65 8.18
N LEU A 31 13.26 0.95 8.03
CA LEU A 31 13.28 -0.45 7.62
C LEU A 31 12.49 -1.34 8.59
N LYS A 32 12.56 -1.08 9.89
CA LYS A 32 11.87 -1.89 10.90
C LYS A 32 10.35 -1.72 10.79
N ALA A 33 9.89 -0.49 10.60
CA ALA A 33 8.50 -0.19 10.32
C ALA A 33 8.02 -0.87 9.04
N ALA A 34 8.81 -0.80 7.96
CA ALA A 34 8.50 -1.47 6.69
C ALA A 34 8.38 -3.00 6.85
N GLN A 35 9.29 -3.63 7.61
CA GLN A 35 9.23 -5.06 7.91
C GLN A 35 7.96 -5.45 8.67
N VAL A 36 7.57 -4.66 9.67
CA VAL A 36 6.32 -4.89 10.41
C VAL A 36 5.11 -4.75 9.48
N ILE A 37 5.07 -3.71 8.65
CA ILE A 37 3.96 -3.45 7.74
C ILE A 37 3.78 -4.58 6.72
N VAL A 38 4.88 -5.01 6.09
CA VAL A 38 4.85 -6.10 5.11
C VAL A 38 4.47 -7.42 5.78
N LYS A 39 5.03 -7.71 6.97
CA LYS A 39 4.72 -8.94 7.71
C LYS A 39 3.22 -9.03 8.02
N ASP A 40 2.64 -7.97 8.56
CA ASP A 40 1.24 -7.93 8.97
C ASP A 40 0.30 -8.09 7.74
N ARG A 41 0.62 -7.41 6.64
CA ARG A 41 -0.08 -7.59 5.35
C ARG A 41 0.00 -9.06 4.89
N MET A 42 1.20 -9.65 4.88
CA MET A 42 1.42 -11.03 4.42
C MET A 42 0.70 -12.06 5.32
N GLN A 43 0.62 -11.82 6.62
CA GLN A 43 -0.14 -12.66 7.55
C GLN A 43 -1.63 -12.65 7.23
N LEU A 44 -2.20 -11.50 6.86
CA LEU A 44 -3.59 -11.45 6.42
C LEU A 44 -3.81 -12.20 5.10
N GLN A 45 -2.83 -12.14 4.18
CA GLN A 45 -2.91 -12.78 2.87
C GLN A 45 -2.87 -14.29 2.91
N GLU A 46 -2.15 -14.87 3.87
CA GLU A 46 -1.98 -16.33 3.99
C GLU A 46 -1.50 -16.95 2.66
N GLY A 47 -0.59 -16.27 1.95
CA GLY A 47 -0.04 -16.72 0.67
C GLY A 47 -0.87 -16.37 -0.57
N ARG A 48 -2.01 -15.68 -0.43
CA ARG A 48 -2.87 -15.29 -1.56
C ARG A 48 -2.42 -13.98 -2.18
N GLU A 49 -2.19 -14.00 -3.50
CA GLU A 49 -1.93 -12.79 -4.25
C GLU A 49 -3.21 -11.96 -4.40
N MET A 50 -3.14 -10.66 -4.10
CA MET A 50 -4.32 -9.79 -4.13
C MET A 50 -3.97 -8.39 -4.66
N PRO A 51 -4.94 -7.66 -5.23
CA PRO A 51 -4.88 -6.22 -5.38
C PRO A 51 -4.69 -5.54 -4.02
N VAL A 52 -3.87 -4.49 -3.98
CA VAL A 52 -3.59 -3.72 -2.76
C VAL A 52 -3.84 -2.24 -3.01
N LEU A 53 -4.65 -1.63 -2.16
CA LEU A 53 -4.83 -0.19 -2.06
C LEU A 53 -4.08 0.31 -0.84
N CYS A 54 -3.13 1.22 -1.02
CA CYS A 54 -2.36 1.85 0.05
C CYS A 54 -2.75 3.32 0.16
N ASP A 55 -3.37 3.72 1.27
CA ASP A 55 -3.59 5.11 1.60
C ASP A 55 -2.41 5.66 2.40
N ILE A 56 -1.58 6.46 1.71
CA ILE A 56 -0.32 7.00 2.24
C ILE A 56 -0.38 8.51 2.49
N ARG A 57 -1.58 9.11 2.47
CA ARG A 57 -1.77 10.57 2.61
C ARG A 57 -1.21 11.13 3.92
N GLU A 58 -1.24 10.32 4.97
CA GLU A 58 -0.75 10.70 6.30
C GLU A 58 0.74 10.36 6.53
N VAL A 59 1.43 9.79 5.54
CA VAL A 59 2.86 9.44 5.63
C VAL A 59 3.71 10.64 5.22
N ARG A 60 4.68 11.00 6.07
CA ARG A 60 5.53 12.20 5.83
C ARG A 60 6.89 11.89 5.25
N ASN A 61 7.57 10.85 5.73
CA ASN A 61 8.89 10.49 5.21
C ASN A 61 9.14 8.96 5.30
N ILE A 62 9.86 8.41 4.32
CA ILE A 62 10.22 6.99 4.23
C ILE A 62 11.68 6.96 3.80
N ASN A 63 12.53 6.23 4.52
CA ASN A 63 13.95 6.17 4.19
C ASN A 63 14.26 5.20 3.06
N LYS A 64 15.47 5.29 2.47
CA LYS A 64 15.85 4.46 1.32
C LYS A 64 15.72 2.95 1.62
N ALA A 65 16.20 2.50 2.78
CA ALA A 65 16.15 1.08 3.14
C ALA A 65 14.71 0.54 3.24
N ALA A 66 13.77 1.32 3.76
CA ALA A 66 12.36 0.99 3.78
C ALA A 66 11.75 0.94 2.37
N ARG A 67 12.08 1.91 1.50
CA ARG A 67 11.64 1.91 0.10
C ARG A 67 12.14 0.69 -0.66
N ASP A 68 13.44 0.37 -0.52
CA ASP A 68 14.05 -0.81 -1.13
C ASP A 68 13.35 -2.09 -0.65
N TYR A 69 13.07 -2.19 0.66
CA TYR A 69 12.36 -3.34 1.23
C TYR A 69 10.92 -3.46 0.72
N PHE A 70 10.17 -2.35 0.61
CA PHE A 70 8.83 -2.37 0.02
C PHE A 70 8.87 -2.78 -1.46
N ALA A 71 9.85 -2.31 -2.22
CA ALA A 71 9.97 -2.62 -3.64
C ALA A 71 10.29 -4.10 -3.88
N LEU A 72 11.13 -4.71 -3.05
CA LEU A 72 11.56 -6.10 -3.17
C LEU A 72 10.61 -7.06 -2.45
N GLU A 73 10.65 -7.07 -1.13
CA GLU A 73 9.89 -8.01 -0.28
C GLU A 73 8.42 -7.61 -0.16
N GLY A 74 8.14 -6.31 -0.14
CA GLY A 74 6.78 -5.78 -0.05
C GLY A 74 5.91 -6.06 -1.28
N SER A 75 6.51 -6.37 -2.42
CA SER A 75 5.81 -6.69 -3.68
C SER A 75 5.33 -8.14 -3.76
N LEU A 76 5.79 -9.03 -2.86
CA LEU A 76 5.34 -10.43 -2.83
C LEU A 76 3.83 -10.50 -2.57
N TRP A 77 3.14 -11.34 -3.32
CA TRP A 77 1.67 -11.51 -3.26
C TRP A 77 0.87 -10.24 -3.59
N VAL A 78 1.46 -9.29 -4.32
CA VAL A 78 0.73 -8.11 -4.82
C VAL A 78 0.50 -8.27 -6.32
N GLN A 79 -0.78 -8.36 -6.73
CA GLN A 79 -1.14 -8.46 -8.14
C GLN A 79 -1.11 -7.11 -8.84
N LYS A 80 -1.62 -6.09 -8.15
CA LYS A 80 -1.73 -4.71 -8.63
C LYS A 80 -1.75 -3.80 -7.42
N LEU A 81 -1.05 -2.67 -7.50
CA LEU A 81 -0.89 -1.74 -6.39
C LEU A 81 -1.42 -0.36 -6.75
N ALA A 82 -2.26 0.21 -5.91
CA ALA A 82 -2.74 1.57 -6.04
C ALA A 82 -2.41 2.38 -4.79
N PHE A 83 -1.91 3.60 -4.98
CA PHE A 83 -1.65 4.53 -3.89
C PHE A 83 -2.67 5.66 -3.86
N LEU A 84 -3.24 5.95 -2.68
CA LEU A 84 -3.98 7.18 -2.42
C LEU A 84 -3.07 8.22 -1.80
N ILE A 85 -3.05 9.40 -2.43
CA ILE A 85 -2.09 10.46 -2.17
C ILE A 85 -2.80 11.82 -2.18
N ASP A 86 -2.29 12.77 -1.41
CA ASP A 86 -2.76 14.15 -1.40
C ASP A 86 -1.63 15.04 -1.92
N PRO A 87 -1.85 15.93 -2.90
CA PRO A 87 -0.85 16.93 -3.26
C PRO A 87 -0.52 17.83 -2.05
N PRO A 88 0.75 18.21 -1.79
CA PRO A 88 1.92 18.10 -2.65
C PRO A 88 2.84 16.90 -2.30
N VAL A 89 2.30 15.74 -1.86
CA VAL A 89 3.05 14.50 -1.49
C VAL A 89 3.83 13.86 -2.68
N THR A 90 4.12 14.66 -3.70
CA THR A 90 4.89 14.37 -4.91
C THR A 90 6.31 13.86 -4.63
N ASP A 91 6.99 14.31 -3.57
CA ASP A 91 8.41 13.99 -3.33
C ASP A 91 8.67 12.59 -2.76
N MET A 92 7.71 12.05 -2.02
CA MET A 92 7.83 10.70 -1.46
C MET A 92 7.65 9.63 -2.54
N ILE A 93 6.79 9.90 -3.53
CA ILE A 93 6.48 8.96 -4.61
C ILE A 93 7.57 9.03 -5.67
N SER A 94 8.06 10.22 -6.04
CA SER A 94 9.19 10.33 -6.97
C SER A 94 10.43 9.59 -6.46
N SER A 95 10.67 9.55 -5.14
CA SER A 95 11.77 8.79 -4.53
C SER A 95 11.52 7.29 -4.31
N ILE A 96 10.27 6.82 -4.35
CA ILE A 96 9.92 5.38 -4.42
C ILE A 96 10.02 4.87 -5.86
N TYR A 97 9.71 5.68 -6.86
CA TYR A 97 9.43 5.19 -8.22
C TYR A 97 10.54 5.34 -9.26
N LEU A 98 11.56 6.17 -9.05
CA LEU A 98 12.53 6.45 -10.12
C LEU A 98 13.79 5.56 -10.13
N ASP A 99 14.09 4.84 -9.04
CA ASP A 99 15.44 4.26 -8.87
C ASP A 99 15.53 2.73 -8.79
N THR A 100 14.42 2.00 -8.93
CA THR A 100 14.47 0.53 -8.98
C THR A 100 13.86 0.00 -10.26
N HIS A 101 14.73 -0.39 -11.20
CA HIS A 101 14.47 -1.14 -12.44
C HIS A 101 13.80 -2.52 -12.24
N ALA A 102 13.02 -2.74 -11.17
CA ALA A 102 12.60 -4.06 -10.69
C ALA A 102 11.07 -4.28 -10.61
N GLN A 103 10.22 -3.32 -10.97
CA GLN A 103 8.78 -3.45 -10.74
C GLN A 103 8.10 -4.40 -11.76
N LYS A 104 7.89 -5.66 -11.35
CA LYS A 104 6.98 -6.61 -12.02
C LYS A 104 5.50 -6.34 -11.71
N VAL A 105 5.21 -5.65 -10.60
CA VAL A 105 3.84 -5.34 -10.16
C VAL A 105 3.34 -4.06 -10.84
N PRO A 106 2.21 -4.10 -11.56
CA PRO A 106 1.58 -2.89 -12.10
C PRO A 106 1.15 -1.96 -10.96
N THR A 107 1.65 -0.72 -10.99
CA THR A 107 1.43 0.21 -9.90
C THR A 107 1.05 1.62 -10.38
N ARG A 108 0.09 2.27 -9.71
CA ARG A 108 -0.33 3.65 -10.03
C ARG A 108 -0.79 4.45 -8.81
N SER A 109 -0.67 5.77 -8.84
CA SER A 109 -1.14 6.68 -7.78
C SER A 109 -2.38 7.46 -8.21
N PHE A 110 -3.24 7.78 -7.24
CA PHE A 110 -4.53 8.44 -7.42
C PHE A 110 -4.81 9.40 -6.27
N THR A 111 -5.54 10.48 -6.54
CA THR A 111 -6.06 11.37 -5.50
C THR A 111 -7.48 11.01 -5.07
N LYS A 112 -8.18 10.17 -5.86
CA LYS A 112 -9.54 9.72 -5.56
C LYS A 112 -9.60 8.20 -5.39
N LYS A 113 -10.21 7.76 -4.29
CA LYS A 113 -10.42 6.34 -3.96
C LYS A 113 -11.14 5.58 -5.07
N LYS A 114 -12.22 6.15 -5.62
CA LYS A 114 -12.99 5.55 -6.71
C LYS A 114 -12.15 5.22 -7.94
N GLU A 115 -11.26 6.12 -8.33
CA GLU A 115 -10.37 5.92 -9.49
C GLU A 115 -9.31 4.84 -9.21
N ALA A 116 -8.80 4.80 -7.98
CA ALA A 116 -7.88 3.75 -7.55
C ALA A 116 -8.54 2.36 -7.54
N LEU A 117 -9.76 2.26 -7.01
CA LEU A 117 -10.53 1.01 -7.00
C LEU A 117 -10.86 0.54 -8.42
N ALA A 118 -11.32 1.43 -9.28
CA ALA A 118 -11.56 1.12 -10.70
C ALA A 118 -10.29 0.59 -11.39
N TYR A 119 -9.12 1.18 -11.10
CA TYR A 119 -7.85 0.66 -11.60
C TYR A 119 -7.52 -0.74 -11.06
N LEU A 120 -7.82 -1.03 -9.80
CA LEU A 120 -7.64 -2.34 -9.19
C LEU A 120 -8.67 -3.38 -9.68
N GLY A 121 -9.67 -2.98 -10.48
CA GLY A 121 -10.75 -3.86 -10.91
C GLY A 121 -11.78 -4.15 -9.81
N ILE A 122 -11.88 -3.25 -8.82
CA ILE A 122 -12.84 -3.34 -7.73
C ILE A 122 -13.99 -2.37 -8.01
N ASP A 123 -15.17 -2.93 -8.24
CA ASP A 123 -16.40 -2.14 -8.25
C ASP A 123 -16.78 -1.77 -6.81
N GLU A 124 -16.95 -0.48 -6.53
CA GLU A 124 -17.66 -0.06 -5.32
C GLU A 124 -19.11 -0.54 -5.47
N THR A 125 -19.41 -1.74 -4.97
CA THR A 125 -20.78 -2.13 -4.67
C THR A 125 -21.26 -1.14 -3.62
N GLY A 126 -22.18 -0.26 -4.06
CA GLY A 126 -22.60 0.92 -3.33
C GLY A 126 -23.11 0.60 -1.93
N ASP A 127 -22.58 1.32 -0.95
CA ASP A 127 -23.42 1.81 0.14
C ASP A 127 -24.09 3.06 -0.42
N ASP A 128 -25.31 2.87 -0.91
CA ASP A 128 -26.30 3.93 -1.14
C ASP A 128 -26.93 4.31 0.21
#